data_AF-A0A7J2YN24-F1
#
_entry.id   AF-A0A7J2YN24-F1
#
_cell.length_a   1.000
_cell.length_b   1.000
_cell.length_c   1.000
_cell.angle_alpha   90.00
_cell.angle_beta   90.00
_cell.angle_gamma   90.00
#
_symmetry.space_group_name_H-M   'P 1'
#
loop_
_entity.id
_entity.type
_entity.pdbx_description
1 polymer ?
#
loop_
_entity_poly.entity_id
_entity_poly.type
_entity_poly.pdbx_seq_one_letter_code
_entity_poly.pdbx_strand_id
1 'polypeptide(L)'
;NLLERDKFVRTRKRAIFLPHCSRKYMDNRCKAIFDSNIPSYICGHCSPDCLINRAVTLAEKKGYDVYILPGSSCVSKILKAKGYEGVVGVACGEEIRMSGEILNSMGIAGQAIPLIKNGCASTSFNIETLLAVL
;
A
#
# COMPACT_ATOMS: atom_id res chain seq x y z
N ASN A 1 3.24 -4.65 -17.20
CA ASN A 1 4.08 -3.82 -18.11
C ASN A 1 5.53 -4.02 -17.70
N LEU A 2 6.34 -4.75 -18.48
CA LEU A 2 7.71 -5.13 -18.09
C LEU A 2 8.61 -3.90 -17.84
N LEU A 3 8.48 -2.87 -18.68
CA LEU A 3 9.26 -1.63 -18.60
C LEU A 3 9.09 -0.88 -17.28
N GLU A 4 7.88 -0.86 -16.73
CA GLU A 4 7.60 -0.22 -15.43
C GLU A 4 8.19 -1.03 -14.27
N ARG A 5 8.31 -2.35 -14.43
CA ARG A 5 8.95 -3.22 -13.44
C ARG A 5 10.46 -3.00 -13.41
N ASP A 6 11.11 -2.88 -14.56
CA ASP A 6 12.55 -2.57 -14.62
C ASP A 6 12.88 -1.21 -14.01
N LYS A 7 12.07 -0.19 -14.31
CA LYS A 7 12.20 1.13 -13.66
C LYS A 7 12.04 1.02 -12.15
N PHE A 8 10.99 0.33 -11.70
CA PHE A 8 10.70 0.16 -10.28
C PHE A 8 11.84 -0.53 -9.52
N VAL A 9 12.42 -1.60 -10.08
CA VAL A 9 13.53 -2.34 -9.45
C VAL A 9 14.79 -1.48 -9.26
N ARG A 10 14.97 -0.42 -10.06
CA ARG A 10 16.11 0.51 -9.94
C ARG A 10 15.89 1.62 -8.90
N THR A 11 14.67 1.81 -8.42
CA THR A 11 14.34 2.86 -7.44
C THR A 11 14.94 2.54 -6.07
N ARG A 12 15.32 3.55 -5.29
CA ARG A 12 15.86 3.37 -3.94
C ARG A 12 14.83 3.69 -2.87
N LYS A 13 14.17 4.84 -3.00
CA LYS A 13 13.19 5.30 -2.02
C LYS A 13 11.79 4.84 -2.41
N ARG A 14 11.26 3.85 -1.70
CA ARG A 14 10.00 3.19 -2.05
C ARG A 14 8.97 3.26 -0.94
N ALA A 15 7.71 3.39 -1.34
CA ALA A 15 6.57 3.31 -0.44
C ALA A 15 5.60 2.20 -0.87
N ILE A 16 4.88 1.66 0.10
CA ILE A 16 3.73 0.78 -0.14
C ILE A 16 2.47 1.39 0.47
N PHE A 17 1.41 1.43 -0.33
CA PHE A 17 0.08 1.80 0.10
C PHE A 17 -0.79 0.56 0.25
N LEU A 18 -1.27 0.33 1.47
CA LEU A 18 -2.12 -0.80 1.83
C LEU A 18 -3.54 -0.30 2.15
N PRO A 19 -4.58 -1.09 1.84
CA PRO A 19 -5.95 -0.67 2.06
C PRO A 19 -6.38 -0.96 3.49
N HIS A 20 -6.93 0.04 4.19
CA HIS A 20 -7.38 -0.09 5.58
C HIS A 20 -8.41 -1.21 5.77
N CYS A 21 -9.21 -1.51 4.74
CA CYS A 21 -10.30 -2.48 4.73
C CYS A 21 -9.81 -3.94 4.63
N SER A 22 -8.51 -4.17 4.35
CA SER A 22 -7.90 -5.51 4.43
C SER A 22 -7.36 -5.86 5.83
N ARG A 23 -7.54 -5.00 6.84
CA ARG A 23 -7.23 -5.39 8.23
C ARG A 23 -8.17 -6.53 8.65
N LYS A 24 -7.67 -7.43 9.49
CA LYS A 24 -8.47 -8.56 10.02
C LYS A 24 -9.66 -8.09 10.86
N TYR A 25 -9.44 -7.03 11.66
CA TYR A 25 -10.44 -6.44 12.53
C TYR A 25 -10.57 -4.94 12.21
N MET A 26 -11.81 -4.44 12.17
CA MET A 26 -12.11 -2.99 12.04
C MET A 26 -12.53 -2.36 13.36
N ASP A 27 -12.55 -3.15 14.42
CA ASP A 27 -12.91 -2.75 15.79
C ASP A 27 -11.67 -2.67 16.68
N ASN A 28 -11.92 -2.53 17.99
CA ASN A 28 -10.90 -2.36 19.04
C ASN A 28 -9.91 -3.55 19.16
N ARG A 29 -10.14 -4.68 18.47
CA ARG A 29 -9.16 -5.77 18.39
C ARG A 29 -7.97 -5.40 17.50
N CYS A 30 -8.14 -4.47 16.57
CA CYS A 30 -7.04 -3.94 15.78
C CYS A 30 -6.27 -2.90 16.60
N LYS A 31 -4.99 -3.16 16.85
CA LYS A 31 -4.08 -2.21 17.52
C LYS A 31 -3.49 -1.16 16.58
N ALA A 32 -4.09 -0.94 15.40
CA ALA A 32 -3.58 0.05 14.45
C ALA A 32 -3.87 1.46 14.96
N ILE A 33 -2.88 2.35 14.89
CA ILE A 33 -2.97 3.73 15.37
C ILE A 33 -3.15 4.64 14.15
N PHE A 34 -4.13 5.53 14.20
CA PHE A 34 -4.32 6.53 13.15
C PHE A 34 -3.40 7.72 13.39
N ASP A 35 -2.62 8.09 12.37
CA ASP A 35 -1.86 9.34 12.33
C ASP A 35 -2.69 10.40 11.60
N SER A 36 -3.03 11.48 12.29
CA SER A 36 -3.81 12.58 11.73
C SER A 36 -2.97 13.52 10.84
N ASN A 37 -1.64 13.55 11.00
CA ASN A 37 -0.76 14.40 10.18
C ASN A 37 -0.66 13.86 8.75
N ILE A 38 -0.52 12.54 8.64
CA ILE A 38 -0.61 11.81 7.39
C ILE A 38 -1.78 10.85 7.58
N PRO A 39 -3.00 11.19 7.11
CA PRO A 39 -4.26 10.46 7.38
C PRO A 39 -4.18 8.99 6.91
N SER A 40 -3.55 8.18 7.76
CA SER A 40 -3.07 6.85 7.51
C SER A 40 -2.97 6.10 8.84
N TYR A 41 -3.00 4.79 8.76
CA TYR A 41 -2.86 3.92 9.91
C TYR A 41 -1.45 3.33 9.96
N ILE A 42 -0.92 3.22 11.17
CA ILE A 42 0.31 2.50 11.49
C ILE A 42 -0.12 1.15 12.07
N CYS A 43 0.45 0.06 11.55
CA CYS A 43 0.09 -1.28 12.02
C CYS A 43 0.63 -1.53 13.43
N GLY A 44 -0.23 -1.94 14.36
CA GLY A 44 0.20 -2.37 15.71
C GLY A 44 0.43 -3.88 15.84
N HIS A 45 0.65 -4.59 14.73
CA HIS A 45 0.94 -6.04 14.67
C HIS A 45 0.03 -6.93 15.54
N CYS A 46 -1.27 -6.62 15.59
CA CYS A 46 -2.22 -7.25 16.52
C CYS A 46 -2.45 -8.76 16.34
N SER A 47 -2.30 -9.30 15.13
CA SER A 47 -2.56 -10.72 14.82
C SER A 47 -1.65 -11.22 13.70
N PRO A 48 -0.98 -12.39 13.82
CA PRO A 48 -0.01 -12.88 12.84
C PRO A 48 -0.64 -13.33 11.52
N ASP A 49 -1.91 -13.74 11.55
CA ASP A 49 -2.70 -14.14 10.37
C ASP A 49 -3.38 -12.95 9.66
N CYS A 50 -3.21 -11.72 10.17
CA CYS A 50 -3.72 -10.52 9.51
C CYS A 50 -2.91 -10.22 8.25
N LEU A 51 -3.59 -10.09 7.10
CA LEU A 51 -2.95 -9.78 5.82
C LEU A 51 -2.14 -8.48 5.87
N ILE A 52 -2.68 -7.44 6.51
CA ILE A 52 -1.98 -6.17 6.69
C ILE A 52 -0.73 -6.33 7.54
N ASN A 53 -0.80 -7.08 8.65
CA ASN A 53 0.37 -7.33 9.49
C ASN A 53 1.49 -8.02 8.69
N ARG A 54 1.13 -9.08 7.94
CA ARG A 54 2.07 -9.80 7.08
C ARG A 54 2.68 -8.89 6.02
N ALA A 55 1.86 -8.09 5.35
CA ALA A 55 2.32 -7.14 4.33
C ALA A 55 3.25 -6.06 4.89
N VAL A 56 2.90 -5.45 6.02
CA VAL A 56 3.71 -4.44 6.73
C VAL A 56 5.06 -5.04 7.10
N THR A 57 5.06 -6.20 7.77
CA THR A 57 6.29 -6.87 8.21
C THR A 57 7.22 -7.20 7.04
N LEU A 58 6.66 -7.62 5.90
CA LEU A 58 7.43 -7.92 4.69
C LEU A 58 8.02 -6.66 4.05
N ALA A 59 7.21 -5.61 3.96
CA ALA A 59 7.60 -4.34 3.35
C ALA A 59 8.69 -3.63 4.17
N GLU A 60 8.53 -3.55 5.49
CA GLU A 60 9.52 -2.95 6.39
C GLU A 60 10.86 -3.67 6.34
N LYS A 61 10.85 -5.02 6.31
CA LYS A 61 12.08 -5.83 6.15
C LYS A 61 12.84 -5.53 4.86
N LYS A 62 12.15 -5.07 3.82
CA LYS A 62 12.74 -4.68 2.53
C LYS A 62 13.04 -3.18 2.43
N GLY A 63 12.82 -2.41 3.50
CA GLY A 63 13.12 -0.98 3.57
C GLY A 63 12.06 -0.08 2.91
N TYR A 64 10.82 -0.54 2.79
CA TYR A 64 9.71 0.26 2.26
C TYR A 64 9.06 1.07 3.38
N ASP A 65 8.69 2.31 3.07
CA ASP A 65 7.79 3.10 3.92
C ASP A 65 6.36 2.59 3.75
N VAL A 66 5.69 2.23 4.84
CA VAL A 66 4.36 1.60 4.80
C VAL A 66 3.28 2.60 5.22
N TYR A 67 2.25 2.72 4.40
CA TYR A 67 1.08 3.56 4.66
C TYR A 67 -0.20 2.75 4.50
N ILE A 68 -0.99 2.62 5.56
CA ILE A 68 -2.30 1.98 5.48
C ILE A 68 -3.36 3.08 5.33
N LEU A 69 -3.99 3.17 4.16
CA LEU A 69 -4.85 4.29 3.83
C LEU A 69 -6.34 3.93 3.89
N PRO A 70 -7.18 4.81 4.46
CA PRO A 70 -8.63 4.67 4.38
C PRO A 70 -9.18 4.91 2.95
N GLY A 71 -8.43 5.64 2.12
CA GLY A 71 -8.75 5.87 0.71
C GLY A 71 -7.61 6.58 -0.03
N SER A 72 -7.80 6.76 -1.34
CA SER A 72 -6.77 7.25 -2.28
C SER A 72 -6.51 8.76 -2.23
N SER A 73 -7.37 9.55 -1.57
CA SER A 73 -7.30 11.02 -1.56
C SER A 73 -6.00 11.60 -0.98
N CYS A 74 -5.28 10.81 -0.19
CA CYS A 74 -4.08 11.24 0.53
C CYS A 74 -2.79 10.78 -0.14
N VAL A 75 -2.87 9.90 -1.13
CA VAL A 75 -1.73 9.37 -1.89
C VAL A 75 -0.92 10.49 -2.53
N SER A 76 -1.60 11.40 -3.24
CA SER A 76 -0.93 12.52 -3.93
C SER A 76 -0.18 13.46 -2.97
N LYS A 77 -0.73 13.71 -1.77
CA LYS A 77 -0.08 14.52 -0.74
C LYS A 77 1.17 13.85 -0.20
N ILE A 78 1.10 12.56 0.10
CA ILE A 78 2.24 11.77 0.61
C ILE A 78 3.37 11.75 -0.42
N LEU A 79 3.04 11.49 -1.69
CA LEU A 79 4.03 11.43 -2.77
C LEU A 79 4.77 12.77 -2.95
N LYS A 80 4.03 13.89 -2.96
CA LYS A 80 4.63 15.23 -3.07
C LYS A 80 5.49 15.59 -1.86
N ALA A 81 5.08 15.20 -0.66
CA ALA A 81 5.81 15.55 0.57
C ALA A 81 7.09 14.73 0.77
N LYS A 82 7.09 13.45 0.36
CA LYS A 82 8.18 12.51 0.64
C LYS A 82 9.12 12.27 -0.53
N GLY A 83 8.70 12.54 -1.78
CA GLY A 83 9.54 12.37 -2.96
C GLY A 83 9.96 10.91 -3.19
N TYR A 84 8.99 10.00 -3.29
CA TYR A 84 9.24 8.59 -3.59
C TYR A 84 9.56 8.38 -5.06
N GLU A 85 10.49 7.47 -5.34
CA GLU A 85 10.87 7.07 -6.70
C GLU A 85 10.03 5.88 -7.19
N GLY A 86 9.63 5.00 -6.26
CA GLY A 86 8.85 3.80 -6.54
C GLY A 86 7.71 3.58 -5.55
N VAL A 87 6.56 3.14 -6.04
CA VAL A 87 5.36 2.91 -5.23
C VAL A 87 4.74 1.56 -5.53
N VAL A 88 4.35 0.84 -4.49
CA VAL A 88 3.49 -0.35 -4.59
C VAL A 88 2.11 0.00 -4.02
N GLY A 89 1.05 -0.13 -4.82
CA GLY A 89 -0.32 0.10 -4.38
C GLY A 89 -1.12 -1.19 -4.34
N VAL A 90 -1.76 -1.49 -3.21
CA VAL A 90 -2.72 -2.59 -3.07
C VAL A 90 -4.11 -1.99 -2.95
N ALA A 91 -4.95 -2.11 -3.96
CA ALA A 91 -6.24 -1.42 -4.00
C ALA A 91 -7.24 -2.04 -4.99
N CYS A 92 -8.47 -1.53 -5.02
CA CYS A 92 -9.46 -1.97 -6.01
C CYS A 92 -9.09 -1.42 -7.40
N GLY A 93 -9.70 -1.95 -8.47
CA GLY A 93 -9.36 -1.56 -9.85
C GLY A 93 -9.52 -0.06 -10.11
N GLU A 94 -10.55 0.57 -9.54
CA GLU A 94 -10.80 2.01 -9.68
C GLU A 94 -9.70 2.85 -9.02
N GLU A 95 -9.34 2.52 -7.78
CA GLU A 95 -8.27 3.20 -7.04
C GLU A 95 -6.89 3.01 -7.70
N ILE A 96 -6.62 1.82 -8.26
CA ILE A 96 -5.41 1.55 -9.04
C ILE A 96 -5.35 2.46 -10.25
N ARG A 97 -6.46 2.62 -11.00
CA ARG A 97 -6.51 3.48 -12.18
C ARG A 97 -6.20 4.93 -11.82
N MET A 98 -6.90 5.47 -10.82
CA MET A 98 -6.71 6.86 -10.37
C MET A 98 -5.28 7.10 -9.85
N SER A 99 -4.76 6.17 -9.04
CA SER A 99 -3.40 6.29 -8.50
C SER A 99 -2.34 6.14 -9.59
N GLY A 100 -2.58 5.30 -10.59
CA GLY A 100 -1.69 5.13 -11.74
C GLY A 100 -1.54 6.40 -12.58
N GLU A 101 -2.63 7.13 -12.81
CA GLU A 101 -2.60 8.44 -13.50
C GLU A 101 -1.75 9.46 -12.72
N ILE A 102 -1.91 9.50 -11.39
CA ILE A 102 -1.13 10.38 -10.52
C ILE A 102 0.37 10.03 -10.58
N LEU A 103 0.72 8.75 -10.43
CA LEU A 103 2.11 8.29 -10.48
C LEU A 103 2.76 8.62 -11.83
N ASN A 104 2.05 8.38 -12.93
CA ASN A 104 2.53 8.70 -14.27
C ASN A 104 2.76 10.21 -14.45
N SER A 105 1.85 11.05 -13.94
CA SER A 105 2.01 12.51 -13.98
C SER A 105 3.22 13.02 -13.18
N MET A 106 3.66 12.26 -12.18
CA MET A 106 4.80 12.58 -11.31
C MET A 106 6.10 11.87 -11.74
N GLY A 107 6.05 11.02 -12.78
CA GLY A 107 7.21 10.22 -13.21
C GLY A 107 7.65 9.15 -12.21
N ILE A 108 6.76 8.72 -11.32
CA ILE A 108 7.06 7.73 -10.26
C ILE A 108 6.76 6.33 -10.79
N ALA A 109 7.67 5.38 -10.58
CA ALA A 109 7.47 4.00 -11.00
C ALA A 109 6.42 3.31 -10.11
N GLY A 110 5.30 2.91 -10.71
CA GLY A 110 4.19 2.29 -10.00
C GLY A 110 4.09 0.78 -10.22
N GLN A 111 3.86 0.02 -9.15
CA GLN A 111 3.39 -1.36 -9.21
C GLN A 111 2.05 -1.46 -8.50
N ALA A 112 1.09 -2.15 -9.10
CA ALA A 112 -0.24 -2.29 -8.56
C ALA A 112 -0.58 -3.76 -8.32
N ILE A 113 -1.21 -4.03 -7.18
CA ILE A 113 -1.70 -5.36 -6.81
C ILE A 113 -3.21 -5.25 -6.63
N PRO A 114 -3.98 -5.86 -7.53
CA PRO A 114 -5.42 -5.85 -7.40
C PRO A 114 -5.85 -6.69 -6.20
N LEU A 115 -6.91 -6.23 -5.55
CA LEU A 115 -7.63 -7.02 -4.56
C LEU A 115 -8.30 -8.23 -5.22
N ILE A 116 -8.23 -9.38 -4.56
CA ILE A 116 -8.96 -10.60 -4.97
C ILE A 116 -10.44 -10.44 -4.64
N LYS A 117 -10.74 -9.86 -3.47
CA LYS A 117 -12.09 -9.63 -3.00
C LYS A 117 -12.23 -8.18 -2.54
N ASN A 118 -13.14 -7.46 -3.20
CA ASN A 118 -13.52 -6.09 -2.83
C ASN A 118 -14.64 -6.12 -1.79
N GLY A 119 -14.62 -5.18 -0.85
CA GLY A 119 -15.65 -5.03 0.18
C GLY A 119 -15.31 -3.90 1.14
N CYS A 120 -16.31 -3.41 1.88
CA CYS A 120 -16.12 -2.40 2.93
C CYS A 120 -15.39 -2.96 4.16
N ALA A 121 -15.37 -4.28 4.32
CA ALA A 121 -14.56 -5.05 5.26
C ALA A 121 -14.34 -6.47 4.69
N SER A 122 -13.36 -7.20 5.21
CA SER A 122 -12.98 -8.54 4.71
C SER A 122 -12.43 -8.55 3.28
N THR A 123 -11.82 -7.42 2.89
CA THR A 123 -11.06 -7.30 1.65
C THR A 123 -9.83 -8.18 1.73
N SER A 124 -9.49 -8.86 0.63
CA SER A 124 -8.30 -9.72 0.58
C SER A 124 -7.52 -9.52 -0.69
N PHE A 125 -6.20 -9.67 -0.59
CA PHE A 125 -5.25 -9.65 -1.69
C PHE A 125 -4.28 -10.82 -1.54
N ASN A 126 -3.63 -11.19 -2.64
CA ASN A 126 -2.66 -12.27 -2.62
C ASN A 126 -1.33 -11.79 -2.02
N ILE A 127 -0.95 -12.36 -0.88
CA ILE A 127 0.32 -12.03 -0.20
C ILE A 127 1.54 -12.53 -0.98
N GLU A 128 1.42 -13.64 -1.73
CA GLU A 128 2.49 -14.18 -2.57
C GLU A 128 2.74 -13.24 -3.75
N THR A 129 1.68 -12.70 -4.36
CA THR A 129 1.80 -11.67 -5.40
C THR A 129 2.46 -10.41 -4.85
N LEU A 130 2.12 -10.01 -3.61
CA LEU A 130 2.82 -8.90 -2.94
C LEU A 130 4.31 -9.19 -2.77
N LEU A 131 4.66 -10.38 -2.29
CA LEU A 131 6.05 -10.78 -2.10
C LEU A 131 6.83 -10.85 -3.42
N ALA A 132 6.18 -11.21 -4.52
CA ALA A 132 6.81 -11.23 -5.84
C ALA A 132 7.03 -9.83 -6.44
N VAL A 133 6.37 -8.79 -5.91
CA VAL A 133 6.50 -7.39 -6.37
C VAL A 133 7.48 -6.61 -5.50
N LEU A 134 7.49 -6.86 -4.19
CA LEU A 134 8.44 -6.27 -3.23
C LEU A 134 9.84 -6.86 -3.40
#